data_AF-A0A4Y8A4U6-F1
#
_entry.id   AF-A0A4Y8A4U6-F1
#
_cell.length_a   1.000
_cell.length_b   1.000
_cell.length_c   1.000
_cell.angle_alpha   90.00
_cell.angle_beta   90.00
_cell.angle_gamma   90.00
#
_symmetry.space_group_name_H-M   'P 1'
#
loop_
_entity.id
_entity.type
_entity.pdbx_description
1 polymer ?
#
loop_
_entity_poly.entity_id
_entity_poly.type
_entity_poly.pdbx_seq_one_letter_code
_entity_poly.pdbx_strand_id
1 'polypeptide(L)'
;DSLGMLVLDEQRLLNSSPEYMDQFERLLKRDRNHASVFLWSIGNEEGYAQTNSYGKRIAQTLLAKQRELDPTRTSTYAADLANVFTGVNEVIPVRGFNYRQTG
;
A
#
# COMPACT_ATOMS: atom_id res chain seq x y z
N ASP A 1 18.49 7.43 4.70
CA ASP A 1 18.32 8.79 5.29
C ASP A 1 19.40 9.79 4.87
N SER A 2 20.70 9.48 5.01
CA SER A 2 21.83 10.43 4.88
C SER A 2 21.93 11.25 3.59
N LEU A 3 21.25 10.85 2.51
CA LEU A 3 21.25 11.56 1.22
C LEU A 3 20.04 12.48 1.02
N GLY A 4 19.10 12.53 1.98
CA GLY A 4 17.89 13.35 1.87
C GLY A 4 16.86 12.84 0.85
N MET A 5 16.93 11.56 0.47
CA MET A 5 15.96 10.95 -0.43
C MET A 5 14.66 10.60 0.30
N LEU A 6 13.53 10.74 -0.40
CA LEU A 6 12.24 10.22 0.04
C LEU A 6 12.01 8.81 -0.53
N VAL A 7 11.54 7.90 0.30
CA VAL A 7 11.32 6.49 0.01
C VAL A 7 9.85 6.14 0.23
N LEU A 8 9.24 5.60 -0.81
CA LEU A 8 8.00 4.84 -0.73
C LEU A 8 8.40 3.38 -0.53
N ASP A 9 8.04 2.81 0.62
CA ASP A 9 8.47 1.47 1.01
C ASP A 9 7.30 0.48 0.89
N GLU A 10 7.52 -0.63 0.19
CA GLU A 10 6.48 -1.52 -0.29
C GLU A 10 6.66 -2.93 0.28
N GLN A 11 5.56 -3.55 0.70
CA GLN A 11 5.49 -5.00 0.88
C GLN A 11 5.01 -5.67 -0.42
N ARG A 12 5.54 -6.86 -0.73
CA ARG A 12 5.46 -7.49 -2.05
C ARG A 12 4.04 -7.73 -2.61
N LEU A 13 3.07 -8.16 -1.79
CA LEU A 13 1.79 -8.71 -2.30
C LEU A 13 0.59 -8.27 -1.47
N LEU A 14 -0.45 -7.70 -2.09
CA LEU A 14 -1.73 -7.36 -1.46
C LEU A 14 -2.42 -8.61 -0.89
N ASN A 15 -2.04 -8.96 0.34
CA ASN A 15 -2.41 -10.21 0.97
C ASN A 15 -2.47 -10.04 2.48
N SER A 16 -3.53 -10.56 3.09
CA SER A 16 -3.75 -10.50 4.53
C SER A 16 -3.74 -11.88 5.21
N SER A 17 -3.16 -12.89 4.56
CA SER A 17 -2.90 -14.18 5.22
C SER A 17 -1.83 -14.00 6.32
N PRO A 18 -1.74 -14.93 7.30
CA PRO A 18 -0.87 -14.76 8.46
C PRO A 18 0.59 -14.48 8.12
N GLU A 19 1.13 -15.14 7.08
CA GLU A 19 2.53 -14.93 6.67
C GLU A 19 2.75 -13.52 6.11
N TYR A 20 1.90 -13.05 5.19
CA TYR A 20 2.05 -11.72 4.58
C TYR A 20 1.77 -10.60 5.58
N MET A 21 0.84 -10.81 6.51
CA MET A 21 0.61 -9.87 7.60
C MET A 21 1.85 -9.75 8.49
N ASP A 22 2.46 -10.87 8.87
CA ASP A 22 3.70 -10.85 9.66
C ASP A 22 4.86 -10.18 8.90
N GLN A 23 4.99 -10.41 7.59
CA GLN A 23 5.98 -9.71 6.75
C GLN A 23 5.73 -8.20 6.73
N PHE A 24 4.48 -7.76 6.56
CA PHE A 24 4.12 -6.34 6.55
C PHE A 24 4.37 -5.68 7.91
N GLU A 25 4.02 -6.35 9.01
CA GLU A 25 4.31 -5.86 10.35
C GLU A 25 5.81 -5.72 10.61
N ARG A 26 6.61 -6.70 10.14
CA ARG A 26 8.09 -6.64 10.24
C ARG A 26 8.66 -5.47 9.46
N LEU A 27 8.17 -5.22 8.24
CA LEU A 27 8.55 -4.06 7.42
C LEU A 27 8.26 -2.75 8.17
N LEU A 28 7.01 -2.55 8.60
CA LEU A 28 6.61 -1.33 9.33
C LEU A 28 7.43 -1.11 10.61
N LYS A 29 7.61 -2.15 11.44
CA LYS A 29 8.36 -2.04 12.70
C LYS A 29 9.84 -1.76 12.45
N ARG A 30 10.43 -2.38 11.43
CA ARG A 30 11.83 -2.16 11.04
C ARG A 30 12.03 -0.73 10.55
N ASP A 31 11.13 -0.25 9.69
CA ASP A 31 11.42 0.92 8.86
C ASP A 31 10.78 2.23 9.33
N ARG A 32 9.80 2.21 10.24
CA ARG A 32 9.08 3.41 10.72
C ARG A 32 9.96 4.48 11.39
N ASN A 33 11.19 4.14 11.78
CA ASN A 33 12.16 5.08 12.35
C ASN A 33 13.05 5.76 11.29
N HIS A 34 12.99 5.33 10.03
CA HIS A 34 13.67 5.99 8.93
C HIS A 34 12.89 7.23 8.49
N ALA A 35 13.50 8.41 8.63
CA ALA A 35 12.92 9.67 8.19
C ALA A 35 12.79 9.74 6.66
N SER A 36 13.61 8.97 5.92
CA SER A 36 13.47 8.90 4.47
C SER A 36 12.18 8.19 4.04
N VAL A 37 11.67 7.25 4.82
CA VAL A 37 10.38 6.62 4.50
C VAL A 37 9.28 7.64 4.77
N PHE A 38 8.45 7.94 3.77
CA PHE A 38 7.37 8.92 3.89
C PHE A 38 5.99 8.35 3.54
N LEU A 39 5.95 7.17 2.92
CA LEU A 39 4.73 6.53 2.45
C LEU A 39 4.90 5.01 2.41
N TRP A 40 3.86 4.29 2.82
CA TRP A 40 3.82 2.82 2.77
C TRP A 40 3.03 2.35 1.55
N SER A 41 3.57 1.49 0.69
CA SER A 41 2.79 0.85 -0.36
C SER A 41 2.30 -0.53 0.08
N ILE A 42 1.00 -0.76 -0.08
CA ILE A 42 0.36 -2.02 0.29
C ILE A 42 0.29 -3.03 -0.86
N GLY A 43 0.81 -2.67 -2.04
CA GLY A 43 0.94 -3.57 -3.18
C GLY A 43 1.00 -2.84 -4.53
N ASN A 44 1.23 -3.62 -5.59
CA ASN A 44 1.44 -3.16 -6.95
C ASN A 44 0.77 -4.10 -7.96
N GLU A 45 -0.16 -3.59 -8.77
CA GLU A 45 -0.73 -4.28 -9.96
C GLU A 45 -1.23 -5.71 -9.69
N GLU A 46 -2.15 -5.87 -8.73
CA GLU A 46 -2.58 -7.16 -8.19
C GLU A 46 -3.66 -7.85 -9.05
N GLY A 47 -3.69 -7.51 -10.34
CA GLY A 47 -4.57 -8.09 -11.34
C GLY A 47 -6.03 -8.06 -10.92
N TYR A 48 -6.67 -9.22 -10.85
CA TYR A 48 -8.11 -9.32 -10.58
C TYR A 48 -8.52 -8.78 -9.20
N ALA A 49 -7.62 -8.77 -8.21
CA ALA A 49 -7.95 -8.33 -6.85
C ALA A 49 -8.27 -6.84 -6.79
N GLN A 50 -7.61 -6.02 -7.61
CA GLN A 50 -7.61 -4.57 -7.45
C GLN A 50 -8.95 -3.89 -7.74
N THR A 51 -9.86 -4.54 -8.48
CA THR A 51 -11.18 -4.00 -8.87
C THR A 51 -12.36 -4.61 -8.12
N ASN A 52 -12.13 -5.52 -7.16
CA ASN A 52 -13.20 -6.29 -6.53
C ASN A 52 -13.28 -6.12 -5.00
N SER A 53 -14.35 -6.66 -4.41
CA SER A 53 -14.60 -6.56 -2.96
C SER A 53 -13.63 -7.36 -2.09
N TYR A 54 -12.94 -8.37 -2.64
CA TYR A 54 -11.88 -9.09 -1.93
C TYR A 54 -10.65 -8.22 -1.77
N GLY A 55 -10.13 -7.62 -2.85
CA GLY A 55 -8.98 -6.72 -2.78
C GLY A 55 -9.26 -5.49 -1.92
N LYS A 56 -10.48 -4.92 -2.00
CA LYS A 56 -10.93 -3.86 -1.08
C LYS A 56 -10.79 -4.25 0.39
N ARG A 57 -11.27 -5.44 0.78
CA ARG A 57 -11.21 -5.93 2.16
C ARG A 57 -9.79 -6.21 2.63
N ILE A 58 -8.93 -6.73 1.74
CA ILE A 58 -7.51 -6.92 2.03
C ILE A 58 -6.85 -5.56 2.26
N ALA A 59 -7.08 -4.59 1.37
CA ALA A 59 -6.56 -3.23 1.52
C ALA A 59 -7.01 -2.59 2.84
N GLN A 60 -8.29 -2.69 3.20
CA GLN A 60 -8.78 -2.19 4.49
C GLN A 60 -8.08 -2.84 5.70
N THR A 61 -7.80 -4.15 5.63
CA THR A 61 -7.06 -4.86 6.68
C THR A 61 -5.63 -4.33 6.81
N LEU A 62 -4.92 -4.17 5.69
CA LEU A 62 -3.56 -3.63 5.68
C LEU A 62 -3.52 -2.18 6.14
N LEU A 63 -4.48 -1.34 5.71
CA LEU A 63 -4.62 0.05 6.16
C LEU A 63 -4.85 0.14 7.67
N ALA A 64 -5.71 -0.73 8.22
CA ALA A 64 -5.94 -0.79 9.66
C ALA A 64 -4.65 -1.15 10.41
N LYS A 65 -3.90 -2.15 9.93
CA LYS A 65 -2.63 -2.57 10.54
C LYS A 65 -1.56 -1.49 10.43
N GLN A 66 -1.45 -0.81 9.28
CA GLN A 66 -0.53 0.30 9.10
C GLN A 66 -0.83 1.43 10.08
N ARG A 67 -2.09 1.82 10.23
CA ARG A 67 -2.51 2.86 11.17
C ARG A 67 -2.25 2.47 12.63
N GLU A 68 -2.39 1.19 12.98
CA GLU A 68 -2.07 0.66 14.31
C GLU A 68 -0.58 0.78 14.62
N LEU A 69 0.29 0.43 13.67
CA LEU A 69 1.75 0.34 13.91
C LEU A 69 2.53 1.62 13.62
N ASP A 70 2.07 2.43 12.67
CA ASP A 70 2.68 3.71 12.32
C ASP A 70 1.64 4.74 11.85
N PRO A 71 0.90 5.41 12.77
CA PRO A 71 -0.06 6.44 12.40
C PRO A 71 0.58 7.73 11.87
N THR A 72 1.92 7.85 11.85
CA THR A 72 2.62 9.08 11.45
C THR A 72 2.78 9.22 9.94
N ARG A 73 2.59 8.13 9.19
CA ARG A 73 2.65 8.06 7.73
C ARG A 73 1.35 7.43 7.20
N THR A 74 1.07 7.66 5.92
CA THR A 74 -0.11 7.07 5.26
C THR A 74 0.30 5.96 4.29
N SER A 75 -0.69 5.35 3.65
CA SER A 75 -0.50 4.28 2.68
C SER A 75 -0.92 4.68 1.26
N THR A 76 -0.30 4.03 0.28
CA THR A 76 -0.64 4.09 -1.14
C THR A 76 -0.72 2.68 -1.76
N TYR A 77 -1.15 2.63 -3.00
CA TYR A 77 -1.24 1.42 -3.81
C TYR A 77 -1.02 1.81 -5.28
N ALA A 78 -0.17 1.07 -5.98
CA ALA A 78 0.11 1.30 -7.40
C ALA A 78 -0.82 0.46 -8.26
N ALA A 79 -1.80 1.11 -8.92
CA ALA A 79 -2.74 0.44 -9.81
C ALA A 79 -2.40 0.69 -11.29
N ASP A 80 -2.38 -0.35 -12.11
CA ASP A 80 -2.37 -0.24 -13.58
C ASP A 80 -3.79 -0.05 -14.14
N LEU A 81 -4.61 0.72 -13.43
CA LEU A 81 -5.98 1.05 -13.79
C LEU A 81 -6.12 2.51 -14.19
N ALA A 82 -6.89 2.76 -15.25
CA ALA A 82 -7.32 4.08 -15.69
C ALA A 82 -8.35 4.69 -14.73
N ASN A 83 -9.46 5.27 -15.18
CA ASN A 83 -10.47 5.86 -14.30
C ASN A 83 -11.37 4.85 -13.55
N VAL A 84 -10.83 3.71 -13.11
CA VAL A 84 -11.55 2.70 -12.33
C VAL A 84 -11.40 2.99 -10.83
N PHE A 85 -12.52 3.28 -10.18
CA PHE A 85 -12.55 3.59 -8.75
C PHE A 85 -12.82 2.36 -7.87
N THR A 86 -13.52 1.35 -8.37
CA THR A 86 -13.96 0.18 -7.59
C THR A 86 -12.79 -0.66 -7.06
N GLY A 87 -12.98 -1.31 -5.91
CA GLY A 87 -11.98 -2.20 -5.30
C GLY A 87 -11.02 -1.46 -4.36
N VAL A 88 -9.71 -1.63 -4.57
CA VAL A 88 -8.66 -1.03 -3.72
C VAL A 88 -8.68 0.50 -3.81
N ASN A 89 -8.96 1.04 -4.99
CA ASN A 89 -9.02 2.48 -5.25
C ASN A 89 -10.15 3.18 -4.47
N GLU A 90 -11.16 2.44 -3.97
CA GLU A 90 -12.24 3.03 -3.16
C GLU A 90 -11.79 3.37 -1.73
N VAL A 91 -10.72 2.75 -1.25
CA VAL A 91 -10.32 2.81 0.16
C VAL A 91 -8.89 3.32 0.38
N ILE A 92 -8.04 3.28 -0.65
CA ILE A 92 -6.66 3.73 -0.51
C ILE A 92 -6.59 5.25 -0.31
N PRO A 93 -5.86 5.76 0.71
CA PRO A 93 -5.78 7.20 0.97
C PRO A 93 -5.09 8.00 -0.14
N VAL A 94 -4.03 7.43 -0.73
CA VAL A 94 -3.29 8.02 -1.85
C VAL A 94 -3.28 7.02 -2.99
N ARG A 95 -3.88 7.38 -4.12
CA ARG A 95 -3.97 6.51 -5.28
C ARG A 95 -2.74 6.68 -6.19
N GLY A 96 -2.01 5.59 -6.43
CA GLY A 96 -0.98 5.49 -7.46
C GLY A 96 -1.54 5.00 -8.78
N PHE A 97 -0.95 5.43 -9.89
CA PHE A 97 -1.34 5.06 -11.24
C PHE A 97 -0.11 4.69 -12.07
N ASN A 98 -0.05 3.45 -12.56
CA ASN A 98 1.03 2.98 -13.43
C ASN A 98 0.59 3.04 -14.89
N TYR A 99 1.18 3.96 -15.67
CA TYR A 99 1.04 4.01 -17.14
C TYR A 99 -0.39 4.21 -17.69
N ARG A 100 -1.27 4.89 -16.94
CA ARG A 100 -2.68 5.11 -17.32
C ARG A 100 -3.09 6.57 -17.43
N GLN A 101 -2.17 7.46 -17.78
CA GLN A 101 -2.41 8.91 -17.87
C GLN A 101 -3.49 9.31 -18.90
N THR A 102 -3.67 8.51 -19.96
CA THR A 102 -4.56 8.83 -21.09
C THR A 102 -5.84 7.98 -21.13
N GLY A 103 -6.12 7.21 -20.08
CA GLY A 103 -7.31 6.33 -19.99
C GLY A 103 -8.34 6.85 -19.01
#